data_AF-A0A2C9CDU1-F1
#
_entry.id   AF-A0A2C9CDU1-F1
#
_cell.length_a   1.000
_cell.length_b   1.000
_cell.length_c   1.000
_cell.angle_alpha   90.00
_cell.angle_beta   90.00
_cell.angle_gamma   90.00
#
_symmetry.space_group_name_H-M   'P 1'
#
loop_
_entity.id
_entity.type
_entity.pdbx_description
1 polymer ?
#
loop_
_entity_poly.entity_id
_entity_poly.type
_entity_poly.pdbx_seq_one_letter_code
_entity_poly.pdbx_strand_id
1 'polypeptide(L)'
;MGFYDIIISYDNLLEKFFVVVIDFGMDNTLNDRIGQITEVLCGKSEEPGEVLMTGYDRVVATELRSNFTKDSYMKALRQIKKYISAGDVYQVNLSQRIEAR
;
A
#
# COMPACT_ATOMS: atom_id res chain seq x y z
N MET A 1 -8.15 7.87 10.40
CA MET A 1 -8.49 6.44 10.56
C MET A 1 -9.65 6.15 9.63
N GLY A 2 -9.51 5.19 8.73
CA GLY A 2 -10.63 4.73 7.91
C GLY A 2 -11.56 3.87 8.78
N PHE A 3 -12.87 4.02 8.59
CA PHE A 3 -13.87 3.15 9.21
C PHE A 3 -14.35 2.18 8.15
N TYR A 4 -14.22 0.88 8.43
CA TYR A 4 -14.54 -0.20 7.50
C TYR A 4 -15.65 -1.04 8.12
N ASP A 5 -16.73 -1.24 7.36
CA ASP A 5 -17.86 -2.10 7.69
C ASP A 5 -17.66 -3.54 7.16
N ILE A 6 -16.79 -3.71 6.17
CA ILE A 6 -16.49 -4.99 5.52
C ILE A 6 -14.97 -5.22 5.47
N ILE A 7 -14.54 -6.41 5.88
CA ILE A 7 -13.15 -6.87 5.81
C ILE A 7 -13.12 -8.22 5.09
N ILE A 8 -12.28 -8.33 4.06
CA ILE A 8 -12.01 -9.59 3.37
C ILE A 8 -10.60 -10.03 3.75
N SER A 9 -10.46 -11.25 4.27
CA SER A 9 -9.18 -11.85 4.63
C SER A 9 -8.96 -13.11 3.82
N TYR A 10 -7.76 -13.25 3.24
CA TYR A 10 -7.32 -14.48 2.59
C TYR A 10 -6.30 -15.19 3.48
N ASP A 11 -6.64 -16.38 3.94
CA ASP A 11 -5.73 -17.24 4.67
C ASP A 11 -4.96 -18.12 3.68
N ASN A 12 -3.68 -17.80 3.48
CA ASN A 12 -2.80 -18.55 2.57
C ASN A 12 -2.54 -20.00 3.03
N LEU A 13 -2.63 -20.29 4.34
CA LEU A 13 -2.41 -21.64 4.87
C LEU A 13 -3.65 -22.51 4.69
N LEU A 14 -4.84 -21.94 4.89
CA LEU A 14 -6.11 -22.64 4.73
C LEU A 14 -6.66 -22.58 3.29
N GLU A 15 -6.04 -21.78 2.41
CA GLU A 15 -6.49 -21.48 1.05
C GLU A 15 -7.96 -21.04 1.01
N LYS A 16 -8.34 -20.17 1.96
CA LYS A 16 -9.74 -19.75 2.16
C LYS A 16 -9.89 -18.25 2.30
N PHE A 17 -10.99 -17.75 1.76
CA PHE A 17 -11.46 -16.39 2.01
C PHE A 17 -12.41 -16.37 3.20
N PHE A 18 -12.25 -15.36 4.05
CA PHE A 18 -13.15 -15.02 5.15
C PHE A 18 -13.70 -13.63 4.90
N VAL A 19 -15.02 -13.49 4.95
CA VAL A 19 -15.72 -12.21 4.84
C VAL A 19 -16.25 -11.88 6.23
N VAL A 20 -15.76 -10.79 6.81
CA VAL A 20 -16.20 -10.28 8.12
C VAL A 20 -16.95 -8.99 7.88
N VAL A 21 -18.20 -8.93 8.32
CA VAL A 21 -19.06 -7.76 8.19
C VAL A 21 -19.49 -7.31 9.57
N ILE A 22 -19.36 -6.02 9.83
CA ILE A 22 -19.81 -5.40 11.07
C ILE A 22 -21.21 -4.83 10.83
N ASP A 23 -22.19 -5.44 11.48
CA ASP A 23 -23.56 -4.93 11.50
C ASP A 23 -23.69 -3.82 12.55
N PHE A 24 -24.00 -2.60 12.10
CA PHE A 24 -24.28 -1.46 12.98
C PHE A 24 -25.76 -1.32 13.35
N GLY A 25 -26.62 -2.25 12.92
CA GLY A 25 -28.06 -2.26 13.15
C GLY A 25 -28.81 -1.18 12.35
N MET A 26 -28.17 -0.61 11.32
CA MET A 26 -28.70 0.53 10.56
C MET A 26 -29.23 0.15 9.17
N ASP A 27 -28.97 -1.06 8.67
CA ASP A 27 -29.24 -1.42 7.28
C ASP A 27 -29.58 -2.92 7.13
N ASN A 28 -30.75 -3.23 6.57
CA ASN A 28 -31.17 -4.62 6.28
C ASN A 28 -30.51 -5.21 5.02
N THR A 29 -29.75 -4.41 4.26
CA THR A 29 -29.09 -4.84 3.02
C THR A 29 -27.77 -5.60 3.25
N LEU A 30 -27.36 -5.80 4.50
CA LEU A 30 -26.13 -6.52 4.85
C LEU A 30 -26.06 -7.92 4.25
N ASN A 31 -27.17 -8.66 4.29
CA ASN A 31 -27.24 -10.00 3.71
C ASN A 31 -27.10 -9.96 2.18
N ASP A 32 -27.67 -8.95 1.53
CA ASP A 32 -27.55 -8.78 0.08
C ASP A 32 -26.10 -8.45 -0.31
N ARG A 33 -25.42 -7.60 0.48
CA ARG A 33 -23.99 -7.27 0.28
C ARG A 33 -23.09 -8.47 0.51
N ILE A 34 -23.32 -9.26 1.56
CA ILE A 34 -22.58 -10.51 1.82
C ILE A 34 -22.78 -11.49 0.67
N GLY A 35 -24.02 -11.60 0.16
CA GLY A 35 -24.35 -12.43 -1.00
C GLY A 35 -23.56 -12.02 -2.24
N GLN A 36 -23.58 -10.73 -2.58
CA GLN A 36 -22.82 -10.19 -3.72
C GLN A 36 -21.32 -10.42 -3.60
N ILE A 37 -20.74 -10.19 -2.42
CA ILE A 37 -19.30 -10.38 -2.19
C ILE A 37 -18.94 -11.87 -2.29
N THR A 38 -19.77 -12.74 -1.70
CA THR A 38 -19.57 -14.18 -1.78
C THR A 38 -19.67 -14.67 -3.22
N GLU A 39 -20.61 -14.14 -4.01
CA GLU A 39 -20.76 -14.45 -5.42
C GLU A 39 -19.54 -14.00 -6.23
N VAL A 40 -18.99 -12.81 -5.98
CA VAL A 40 -17.76 -12.34 -6.66
C VAL A 40 -16.54 -13.16 -6.25
N LEU A 41 -16.41 -13.55 -4.98
CA LEU A 41 -15.26 -14.31 -4.48
C LEU A 41 -15.32 -15.81 -4.83
N CYS A 42 -16.53 -16.39 -4.88
CA CYS A 42 -16.75 -17.80 -5.23
C CYS A 42 -17.07 -18.01 -6.72
N GLY A 43 -17.38 -16.94 -7.44
CA GLY A 43 -17.51 -16.94 -8.89
C GLY A 43 -16.19 -17.40 -9.48
N LYS A 44 -16.17 -18.64 -9.97
CA LYS A 44 -15.01 -19.17 -10.70
C LYS A 44 -14.76 -18.28 -11.91
N SER A 45 -13.70 -17.48 -11.90
CA SER A 45 -13.08 -17.10 -13.16
C SER A 45 -12.32 -18.36 -13.64
N GLU A 46 -12.99 -19.20 -14.44
CA GLU A 46 -12.31 -20.30 -15.15
C GLU A 46 -11.35 -19.75 -16.22
N GLU A 47 -11.57 -18.49 -16.63
CA GLU A 47 -10.53 -17.70 -17.27
C GLU A 47 -9.65 -17.08 -16.19
N PRO A 48 -8.30 -17.11 -16.31
CA PRO A 48 -7.46 -16.21 -15.54
C PRO A 48 -8.05 -14.81 -15.76
N GLY A 49 -8.73 -14.25 -14.75
CA GLY A 49 -9.45 -12.99 -14.91
C GLY A 49 -8.50 -12.04 -15.60
N GLU A 50 -8.92 -11.47 -16.74
CA GLU A 50 -8.05 -10.75 -17.68
C GLU A 50 -6.99 -10.09 -16.85
N VAL A 51 -5.76 -10.64 -16.89
CA VAL A 51 -4.66 -9.94 -16.27
C VAL A 51 -4.71 -8.66 -17.04
N LEU A 52 -5.16 -7.60 -16.36
CA LEU A 52 -4.91 -6.24 -16.74
C LEU A 52 -3.39 -6.14 -16.67
N MET A 53 -2.74 -6.73 -17.67
CA MET A 53 -1.69 -6.14 -18.43
C MET A 53 -2.33 -4.88 -19.04
N THR A 54 -2.84 -3.96 -18.18
CA THR A 54 -2.64 -2.54 -18.42
C THR A 54 -1.19 -2.52 -18.80
N GLY A 55 -0.96 -2.22 -20.07
CA GLY A 55 0.37 -2.25 -20.60
C GLY A 55 1.27 -1.55 -19.62
N TYR A 56 2.55 -1.90 -19.66
CA TYR A 56 3.51 -0.83 -19.57
C TYR A 56 3.10 0.21 -20.64
N ASP A 57 2.13 1.08 -20.33
CA ASP A 57 2.00 2.39 -20.92
C ASP A 57 3.43 2.86 -20.91
N ARG A 58 3.97 3.10 -22.10
CA ARG A 58 5.34 3.59 -22.28
C ARG A 58 5.57 4.55 -21.16
N VAL A 59 6.52 4.29 -20.25
CA VAL A 59 6.79 5.15 -19.10
C VAL A 59 6.91 6.55 -19.65
N VAL A 60 5.84 7.34 -19.52
CA VAL A 60 5.83 8.71 -20.03
C VAL A 60 6.81 9.38 -19.10
N ALA A 61 7.88 9.94 -19.66
CA ALA A 61 8.90 10.59 -18.87
C ALA A 61 8.22 11.66 -18.00
N THR A 62 8.06 11.34 -16.71
CA THR A 62 7.50 12.22 -15.71
C THR A 62 8.63 12.98 -15.05
N GLU A 63 8.39 14.25 -14.73
CA GLU A 63 9.35 15.03 -13.97
C GLU A 63 9.46 14.47 -12.56
N LEU A 64 10.62 13.88 -12.25
CA LEU A 64 10.96 13.48 -10.89
C LEU A 64 11.39 14.71 -10.08
N ARG A 65 10.76 14.88 -8.91
CA ARG A 65 11.10 15.91 -7.94
C ARG A 65 11.60 15.24 -6.67
N SER A 66 12.62 15.85 -6.06
CA SER A 66 13.19 15.39 -4.80
C SER A 66 13.22 16.56 -3.82
N ASN A 67 12.88 16.31 -2.56
CA ASN A 67 13.08 17.29 -1.49
C ASN A 67 14.57 17.49 -1.11
N PHE A 68 15.46 16.66 -1.67
CA PHE A 68 16.91 16.76 -1.54
C PHE A 68 17.58 16.97 -2.90
N THR A 69 18.51 17.93 -2.97
CA THR A 69 19.56 17.92 -4.00
C THR A 69 20.70 16.99 -3.58
N LYS A 70 21.48 16.48 -4.55
CA LYS A 70 22.68 15.67 -4.26
C LYS A 70 23.62 16.35 -3.26
N ASP A 71 23.87 17.64 -3.43
CA ASP A 71 24.79 18.37 -2.55
C ASP A 71 24.26 18.54 -1.14
N SER A 72 22.96 18.85 -1.00
CA SER A 72 22.30 18.96 0.30
C SER A 72 22.29 17.61 1.04
N TYR A 73 22.08 16.51 0.32
CA TYR A 73 22.13 15.16 0.86
C TYR A 73 23.53 14.82 1.37
N MET A 74 24.56 15.09 0.57
CA MET A 74 25.95 14.86 0.95
C MET A 74 26.37 15.73 2.14
N LYS A 75 25.84 16.96 2.26
CA LYS A 75 26.07 17.83 3.41
C LYS A 75 25.43 17.27 4.68
N ALA A 76 24.17 16.83 4.60
CA ALA A 76 23.48 16.17 5.72
C ALA A 76 24.23 14.92 6.18
N LEU A 77 24.67 14.08 5.24
CA LEU A 77 25.43 12.86 5.53
C LEU A 77 26.76 13.16 6.27
N ARG A 78 27.49 14.20 5.86
CA ARG A 78 28.71 14.61 6.56
C ARG A 78 28.42 15.07 7.98
N GLN A 79 27.32 15.78 8.20
CA GLN A 79 26.92 16.23 9.53
C GLN A 79 26.54 15.05 10.42
N ILE A 80 25.78 14.09 9.89
CA ILE A 80 25.42 12.86 10.60
C ILE A 80 26.67 12.10 11.05
N LYS A 81 27.67 11.94 10.16
CA LYS A 81 28.94 11.28 10.51
C LYS A 81 29.66 11.97 11.66
N LYS A 82 29.61 13.30 11.74
CA LYS A 82 30.19 14.05 12.86
C LYS A 82 29.48 13.72 14.18
N TYR A 83 28.15 13.74 14.18
CA TYR A 83 27.37 13.39 15.37
C TYR A 83 27.64 11.94 15.83
N ILE A 84 27.79 11.01 14.89
CA ILE A 84 28.17 9.63 15.22
C ILE A 84 29.58 9.58 15.83
N SER A 85 30.56 10.24 15.21
CA SER A 85 31.94 10.24 15.73
C SER A 85 32.09 10.96 17.08
N ALA A 86 31.22 11.93 17.37
CA ALA A 86 31.16 12.61 18.66
C ALA A 86 30.48 11.78 19.75
N GLY A 87 29.80 10.69 19.37
CA GLY A 87 29.02 9.86 20.29
C GLY A 87 27.61 10.36 20.59
N ASP A 88 27.12 11.37 19.87
CA ASP A 88 25.79 11.96 20.08
C ASP A 88 24.68 10.97 19.73
N VAL A 89 24.89 10.18 18.68
CA VAL A 89 23.95 9.17 18.18
C VAL A 89 24.72 7.98 17.61
N TYR A 90 24.14 6.79 17.68
CA TYR A 90 24.70 5.61 17.01
C TYR A 90 24.29 5.51 15.54
N GLN A 91 23.06 5.91 15.22
CA GLN A 91 22.50 5.86 13.87
C GLN A 91 21.50 7.00 13.66
N VAL A 92 21.45 7.51 12.43
CA VAL A 92 20.42 8.44 11.97
C VAL A 92 19.72 7.83 10.76
N ASN A 93 18.39 7.80 10.77
CA ASN A 93 17.59 7.39 9.63
C ASN A 93 17.26 8.61 8.76
N LEU A 94 18.13 8.91 7.81
CA LEU A 94 17.93 9.99 6.84
C LEU A 94 17.00 9.51 5.72
N SER A 95 15.88 10.20 5.52
CA SER A 95 14.96 9.95 4.41
C SER A 95 14.98 11.10 3.40
N GLN A 96 14.71 10.75 2.14
CA GLN A 96 14.41 11.70 1.07
C GLN A 96 13.09 11.29 0.42
N ARG A 97 12.29 12.28 0.02
CA ARG A 97 11.03 12.08 -0.70
C ARG A 97 11.28 12.32 -2.18
N ILE A 98 10.97 11.30 -2.97
CA ILE A 98 10.96 11.38 -4.45
C ILE A 98 9.49 11.36 -4.87
N GLU A 99 9.12 12.29 -5.73
CA GLU A 99 7.77 12.48 -6.25
C GLU A 99 7.83 12.47 -7.77
N ALA A 100 6.82 11.89 -8.41
CA ALA A 100 6.58 11.96 -9.84
C ALA A 100 5.28 12.73 -10.07
N ARG A 101 5.21 13.55 -11.13
CA ARG A 101 4.02 14.32 -11.51
C ARG A 101 3.27 13.71 -12.69
#